data_AF-A0A853DP53-F1
#
_entry.id   AF-A0A853DP53-F1
#
_cell.length_a   1.000
_cell.length_b   1.000
_cell.length_c   1.000
_cell.angle_alpha   90.00
_cell.angle_beta   90.00
_cell.angle_gamma   90.00
#
_symmetry.space_group_name_H-M   'P 1'
#
loop_
_entity.id
_entity.type
_entity.pdbx_description
1 polymer ?
#
loop_
_entity_poly.entity_id
_entity_poly.type
_entity_poly.pdbx_seq_one_letter_code
_entity_poly.pdbx_strand_id
1 'polypeptide(L)'
;MNVHLLFSHPWTWLTGVLLLVLVHGVAPQLLLRLALACYPRHDPRRRELLADYATVPVKERPRWVLDVLTAGVLDGLRLRMRESRATEDGVAERPEEMGLSDILDRPTLVVWSALLASVVVEGFLMLFWPQSLAAMVGALVSCGVMAVAVGRLRWLARRHLALLADDVHGDA
;
A
#
# COMPACT_ATOMS: atom_id res chain seq x y z
N MET A 1 -16.63 18.34 -30.77
CA MET A 1 -15.36 17.59 -30.64
C MET A 1 -15.45 16.38 -31.56
N ASN A 2 -14.69 16.37 -32.66
CA ASN A 2 -14.82 15.36 -33.72
C ASN A 2 -14.22 14.03 -33.28
N VAL A 3 -15.07 13.12 -32.80
CA VAL A 3 -14.69 11.76 -32.35
C VAL A 3 -13.97 10.96 -33.45
N HIS A 4 -14.22 11.29 -34.72
CA HIS A 4 -13.57 10.64 -35.87
C HIS A 4 -12.06 10.90 -35.98
N LEU A 5 -11.53 12.01 -35.44
CA LEU A 5 -10.08 12.29 -35.47
C LEU A 5 -9.29 11.51 -34.40
N LEU A 6 -9.97 10.99 -33.37
CA LEU A 6 -9.32 10.16 -32.34
C LEU A 6 -9.06 8.73 -32.80
N PHE A 7 -9.79 8.24 -33.82
CA PHE A 7 -9.64 6.88 -34.35
C PHE A 7 -8.68 6.76 -35.54
N SER A 8 -8.28 7.87 -36.16
CA SER A 8 -7.41 7.85 -37.35
C SER A 8 -5.93 7.70 -37.01
N HIS A 9 -5.51 7.98 -35.76
CA HIS A 9 -4.13 7.83 -35.36
C HIS A 9 -3.83 6.40 -34.89
N PRO A 10 -2.86 5.68 -35.52
CA PRO A 10 -2.54 4.33 -35.12
C PRO A 10 -2.00 4.22 -33.68
N TRP A 11 -1.51 5.33 -33.13
CA TRP A 11 -1.00 5.36 -31.77
C TRP A 11 -2.09 5.38 -30.69
N THR A 12 -3.29 5.93 -30.96
CA THR A 12 -4.36 6.03 -29.95
C THR A 12 -5.05 4.70 -29.67
N TRP A 13 -5.22 3.85 -30.69
CA TRP A 13 -5.76 2.50 -30.45
C TRP A 13 -4.74 1.60 -29.75
N LEU A 14 -3.45 1.72 -30.07
CA LEU A 14 -2.39 0.93 -29.41
C LEU A 14 -2.30 1.28 -27.93
N THR A 15 -2.33 2.56 -27.58
CA THR A 15 -2.35 2.99 -26.17
C THR A 15 -3.61 2.53 -25.46
N GLY A 16 -4.78 2.58 -26.11
CA GLY A 16 -6.04 2.06 -25.57
C GLY A 16 -6.00 0.55 -25.29
N VAL A 17 -5.47 -0.25 -26.22
CA VAL A 17 -5.33 -1.71 -26.04
C VAL A 17 -4.30 -2.04 -24.97
N LEU A 18 -3.14 -1.38 -24.99
CA LEU A 18 -2.10 -1.59 -23.97
C LEU A 18 -2.66 -1.28 -22.58
N LEU A 19 -3.41 -0.20 -22.46
CA LEU A 19 -4.04 0.22 -21.23
C LEU A 19 -5.09 -0.79 -20.75
N LEU A 20 -5.93 -1.29 -21.66
CA LEU A 20 -6.92 -2.33 -21.34
C LEU A 20 -6.24 -3.60 -20.80
N VAL A 21 -5.15 -4.03 -21.45
CA VAL A 21 -4.34 -5.18 -21.01
C VAL A 21 -3.70 -4.91 -19.65
N LEU A 22 -3.24 -3.69 -19.42
CA LEU A 22 -2.66 -3.31 -18.13
C LEU A 22 -3.71 -3.37 -17.01
N VAL A 23 -4.88 -2.77 -17.22
CA VAL A 23 -5.95 -2.66 -16.21
C VAL A 23 -6.66 -3.99 -15.96
N HIS A 24 -6.88 -4.81 -16.98
CA HIS A 24 -7.59 -6.09 -16.83
C HIS A 24 -6.67 -7.31 -16.68
N GLY A 25 -5.40 -7.19 -17.05
CA GLY A 25 -4.42 -8.27 -16.96
C GLY A 25 -3.47 -8.09 -15.78
N VAL A 26 -2.54 -7.15 -15.91
CA VAL A 26 -1.34 -7.07 -15.07
C VAL A 26 -1.60 -6.37 -13.73
N ALA A 27 -2.29 -5.23 -13.75
CA ALA A 27 -2.59 -4.41 -12.58
C ALA A 27 -3.31 -5.17 -11.45
N PRO A 28 -4.40 -5.93 -11.70
CA PRO A 28 -5.11 -6.63 -10.63
C PRO A 28 -4.25 -7.73 -9.99
N GLN A 29 -3.39 -8.40 -10.75
CA GLN A 29 -2.46 -9.37 -10.19
C GLN A 29 -1.38 -8.70 -9.32
N LEU A 30 -0.84 -7.55 -9.75
CA LEU A 30 0.13 -6.79 -8.96
C LEU A 30 -0.48 -6.26 -7.66
N LEU A 31 -1.68 -5.68 -7.73
CA LEU A 31 -2.41 -5.18 -6.58
C LEU A 31 -2.77 -6.30 -5.59
N LEU A 32 -3.19 -7.46 -6.09
CA LEU A 32 -3.43 -8.63 -5.25
C LEU A 32 -2.14 -9.07 -4.54
N ARG A 33 -0.99 -9.10 -5.24
CA ARG A 33 0.30 -9.42 -4.61
C ARG A 33 0.68 -8.43 -3.51
N LEU A 34 0.38 -7.15 -3.70
CA LEU A 34 0.59 -6.12 -2.68
C LEU A 34 -0.31 -6.34 -1.47
N ALA A 35 -1.60 -6.58 -1.67
CA ALA A 35 -2.53 -6.91 -0.57
C ALA A 35 -2.05 -8.15 0.20
N LEU A 36 -1.63 -9.20 -0.52
CA LEU A 36 -1.10 -10.43 0.07
C LEU A 36 0.23 -10.24 0.79
N ALA A 37 1.01 -9.20 0.47
CA ALA A 37 2.25 -8.88 1.16
C ALA A 37 1.98 -8.25 2.54
N CYS A 38 0.83 -7.60 2.73
CA CYS A 38 0.42 -7.08 4.04
C CYS A 38 0.19 -8.21 5.07
N TYR A 39 -0.23 -9.39 4.62
CA TYR A 39 -0.42 -10.55 5.49
C TYR A 39 0.90 -11.29 5.81
N PRO A 40 1.02 -11.92 6.99
CA PRO A 40 2.14 -12.80 7.32
C PRO A 40 2.30 -13.94 6.31
N ARG A 41 3.53 -14.45 6.10
CA ARG A 41 3.81 -15.44 5.04
C ARG A 41 2.97 -16.72 5.16
N HIS A 42 2.65 -17.15 6.37
CA HIS A 42 1.93 -18.39 6.67
C HIS A 42 0.44 -18.21 6.97
N ASP A 43 -0.10 -17.01 6.81
CA ASP A 43 -1.51 -16.74 7.10
C ASP A 43 -2.43 -17.53 6.13
N PRO A 44 -3.39 -18.33 6.63
CA PRO A 44 -4.33 -19.08 5.79
C PRO A 44 -5.13 -18.16 4.86
N ARG A 45 -5.38 -16.91 5.26
CA ARG A 45 -6.12 -15.92 4.49
C ARG A 45 -5.47 -15.61 3.15
N ARG A 46 -4.14 -15.71 3.04
CA ARG A 46 -3.44 -15.53 1.76
C ARG A 46 -3.85 -16.57 0.71
N ARG A 47 -4.08 -17.82 1.14
CA ARG A 47 -4.51 -18.90 0.25
C ARG A 47 -5.98 -18.75 -0.14
N GLU A 48 -6.82 -18.37 0.81
CA GLU A 48 -8.24 -18.08 0.57
C GLU A 48 -8.41 -16.97 -0.48
N LEU A 49 -7.71 -15.83 -0.30
CA LEU A 49 -7.80 -14.72 -1.25
C LEU A 49 -7.32 -15.08 -2.66
N LEU A 50 -6.30 -15.93 -2.78
CA LEU A 50 -5.84 -16.43 -4.08
C LEU A 50 -6.88 -17.35 -4.74
N ALA A 51 -7.53 -18.20 -3.95
CA ALA A 51 -8.60 -19.08 -4.43
C ALA A 51 -9.82 -18.25 -4.87
N ASP A 52 -10.23 -17.27 -4.06
CA ASP A 52 -11.34 -16.38 -4.36
C ASP A 52 -11.09 -15.62 -5.68
N TYR A 53 -9.90 -15.04 -5.85
CA TYR A 53 -9.53 -14.32 -7.08
C TYR A 53 -9.69 -15.17 -8.34
N ALA A 54 -9.41 -16.48 -8.27
CA ALA A 54 -9.56 -17.39 -9.40
C ALA A 54 -11.03 -17.58 -9.81
N THR A 55 -11.96 -17.47 -8.87
CA THR A 55 -13.41 -17.60 -9.13
C THR A 55 -14.06 -16.32 -9.66
N VAL A 56 -13.43 -15.15 -9.44
CA VAL A 56 -14.01 -13.86 -9.82
C VAL A 56 -13.99 -13.65 -11.35
N PRO A 57 -15.13 -13.27 -11.96
CA PRO A 57 -15.21 -12.95 -13.39
C PRO A 57 -14.25 -11.83 -13.78
N VAL A 58 -13.61 -11.94 -14.96
CA VAL A 58 -12.55 -11.00 -15.42
C VAL A 58 -12.98 -9.53 -15.39
N LYS A 59 -14.25 -9.25 -15.68
CA LYS A 59 -14.81 -7.88 -15.68
C LYS A 59 -14.91 -7.28 -14.27
N GLU A 60 -15.04 -8.12 -13.24
CA GLU A 60 -15.25 -7.71 -11.85
C GLU A 60 -13.96 -7.71 -11.03
N ARG A 61 -12.91 -8.39 -11.53
CA ARG A 61 -11.59 -8.48 -10.87
C ARG A 61 -11.00 -7.15 -10.41
N PRO A 62 -11.01 -6.06 -11.19
CA PRO A 62 -10.41 -4.80 -10.74
C PRO A 62 -11.08 -4.25 -9.48
N ARG A 63 -12.42 -4.28 -9.44
CA ARG A 63 -13.20 -3.84 -8.28
C ARG A 63 -12.96 -4.74 -7.08
N TRP A 64 -13.03 -6.05 -7.29
CA TRP A 64 -12.78 -7.02 -6.23
C TRP A 64 -11.39 -6.86 -5.61
N VAL A 65 -10.36 -6.64 -6.44
CA VAL A 65 -8.99 -6.41 -5.97
C VAL A 65 -8.88 -5.11 -5.15
N LEU A 66 -9.60 -4.06 -5.51
CA LEU A 66 -9.63 -2.82 -4.72
C LEU A 66 -10.28 -3.02 -3.34
N ASP A 67 -11.36 -3.79 -3.28
CA ASP A 67 -12.01 -4.13 -2.01
C ASP A 67 -11.06 -4.95 -1.12
N VAL A 68 -10.38 -5.95 -1.70
CA VAL A 68 -9.38 -6.78 -1.01
C VAL A 68 -8.14 -5.97 -0.61
N LEU A 69 -7.68 -5.04 -1.44
CA LEU A 69 -6.57 -4.16 -1.11
C LEU A 69 -6.91 -3.32 0.13
N THR A 70 -8.12 -2.73 0.14
CA THR A 70 -8.57 -1.88 1.24
C THR A 70 -8.72 -2.68 2.54
N ALA A 71 -9.37 -3.85 2.47
CA ALA A 71 -9.51 -4.75 3.61
C ALA A 71 -8.16 -5.29 4.08
N GLY A 72 -7.32 -5.75 3.16
CA GLY A 72 -6.02 -6.36 3.45
C GLY A 72 -4.99 -5.38 4.00
N VAL A 73 -4.99 -4.13 3.54
CA VAL A 73 -4.14 -3.08 4.12
C VAL A 73 -4.59 -2.77 5.55
N LEU A 74 -5.89 -2.68 5.82
CA LEU A 74 -6.38 -2.36 7.17
C LEU A 74 -6.20 -3.52 8.15
N ASP A 75 -6.60 -4.73 7.75
CA ASP A 75 -6.58 -5.91 8.63
C ASP A 75 -5.19 -6.54 8.72
N GLY A 76 -4.48 -6.66 7.60
CA GLY A 76 -3.12 -7.22 7.58
C GLY A 76 -2.13 -6.35 8.38
N LEU A 77 -2.27 -5.02 8.29
CA LEU A 77 -1.45 -4.10 9.08
C LEU A 77 -1.75 -4.24 10.59
N ARG A 78 -3.02 -4.40 10.97
CA ARG A 78 -3.41 -4.63 12.37
C ARG A 78 -2.84 -5.94 12.92
N LEU A 79 -2.87 -7.03 12.15
CA LEU A 79 -2.31 -8.32 12.54
C LEU A 79 -0.79 -8.23 12.75
N ARG A 80 -0.06 -7.62 11.81
CA ARG A 80 1.38 -7.39 11.96
C ARG A 80 1.72 -6.53 13.18
N MET A 81 0.93 -5.49 13.45
CA MET A 81 1.12 -4.66 14.64
C MET A 81 0.88 -5.43 15.94
N ARG A 82 -0.03 -6.42 15.96
CA ARG A 82 -0.26 -7.28 17.13
C ARG A 82 0.90 -8.25 17.36
N GLU A 83 1.38 -8.90 16.30
CA GLU A 83 2.59 -9.75 16.36
C GLU A 83 3.79 -8.96 16.90
N SER A 84 3.95 -7.71 16.42
CA SER A 84 5.02 -6.82 16.87
C SER A 84 5.02 -6.58 18.38
N ARG A 85 3.84 -6.36 18.97
CA ARG A 85 3.69 -6.10 20.40
C ARG A 85 3.88 -7.37 21.23
N ALA A 86 3.36 -8.51 20.75
CA ALA A 86 3.55 -9.79 21.42
C ALA A 86 5.03 -10.20 21.45
N THR A 87 5.81 -9.83 20.43
CA THR A 87 7.27 -9.99 20.45
C THR A 87 7.93 -9.04 21.45
N GLU A 88 7.55 -7.77 21.52
CA GLU A 88 8.11 -6.82 22.51
C GLU A 88 7.84 -7.26 23.96
N ASP A 89 6.65 -7.79 24.26
CA ASP A 89 6.29 -8.27 25.60
C ASP A 89 7.00 -9.59 25.99
N GLY A 90 7.45 -10.38 25.01
CA GLY A 90 8.17 -11.65 25.21
C GLY A 90 9.69 -11.59 25.05
N VAL A 91 10.25 -10.50 24.50
CA VAL A 91 11.68 -10.34 24.17
C VAL A 91 12.47 -9.62 25.28
N ALA A 92 11.86 -9.36 26.44
CA ALA A 92 12.57 -8.88 27.63
C ALA A 92 13.70 -9.81 28.13
N GLU A 93 13.91 -11.00 27.54
CA GLU A 93 14.97 -11.94 27.93
C GLU A 93 16.03 -12.27 26.84
N ARG A 94 16.01 -11.70 25.63
CA ARG A 94 17.08 -11.97 24.64
C ARG A 94 17.62 -10.71 23.96
N PRO A 95 18.69 -10.10 24.50
CA PRO A 95 19.53 -9.20 23.72
C PRO A 95 20.37 -10.03 22.74
N GLU A 96 20.77 -9.41 21.63
CA GLU A 96 21.65 -9.97 20.60
C GLU A 96 20.99 -10.88 19.55
N GLU A 97 20.27 -10.24 18.62
CA GLU A 97 20.70 -10.10 17.22
C GLU A 97 19.59 -9.37 16.46
N MET A 98 19.58 -8.03 16.55
CA MET A 98 18.66 -7.20 15.79
C MET A 98 19.16 -7.15 14.34
N GLY A 99 18.77 -8.15 13.55
CA GLY A 99 19.16 -8.29 12.15
C GLY A 99 18.74 -7.09 11.30
N LEU A 100 19.59 -6.68 10.36
CA LEU A 100 19.37 -5.57 9.41
C LEU A 100 18.03 -5.66 8.64
N SER A 101 17.44 -6.86 8.54
CA SER A 101 16.08 -7.07 8.01
C SER A 101 15.01 -6.42 8.87
N ASP A 102 15.10 -6.46 10.20
CA ASP A 102 14.11 -5.86 11.12
C ASP A 102 14.13 -4.32 11.11
N ILE A 103 15.31 -3.74 10.82
CA ILE A 103 15.48 -2.28 10.65
C ILE A 103 14.82 -1.80 9.34
N LEU A 104 14.82 -2.64 8.29
CA LEU A 104 14.12 -2.33 7.04
C LEU A 104 12.62 -2.71 7.04
N ASP A 105 12.12 -3.53 7.98
CA ASP A 105 10.87 -4.29 7.78
C ASP A 105 9.54 -3.70 8.30
N ARG A 106 9.50 -2.52 8.95
CA ARG A 106 8.21 -2.02 9.50
C ARG A 106 7.75 -0.65 9.03
N PRO A 107 8.56 0.43 9.09
CA PRO A 107 8.08 1.75 8.66
C PRO A 107 8.17 1.91 7.14
N THR A 108 9.22 1.39 6.52
CA THR A 108 9.52 1.52 5.09
C THR A 108 8.48 0.82 4.23
N LEU A 109 8.13 -0.43 4.53
CA LEU A 109 7.09 -1.17 3.81
C LEU A 109 5.71 -0.48 3.89
N VAL A 110 5.37 0.14 5.02
CA VAL A 110 4.10 0.87 5.19
C VAL A 110 4.10 2.17 4.38
N VAL A 111 5.21 2.91 4.38
CA VAL A 111 5.33 4.14 3.58
C VAL A 111 5.36 3.82 2.08
N TRP A 112 6.10 2.79 1.66
CA TRP A 112 6.15 2.35 0.26
C TRP A 112 4.82 1.81 -0.24
N SER A 113 4.10 1.02 0.56
CA SER A 113 2.76 0.53 0.19
C SER A 113 1.73 1.66 0.12
N ALA A 114 1.79 2.65 1.01
CA ALA A 114 0.90 3.82 0.96
C ALA A 114 1.20 4.72 -0.25
N LEU A 115 2.47 4.97 -0.55
CA LEU A 115 2.89 5.73 -1.73
C LEU A 115 2.47 5.01 -3.03
N LEU A 116 2.69 3.69 -3.09
CA LEU A 116 2.35 2.92 -4.26
C LEU A 116 0.83 2.80 -4.45
N ALA A 117 0.07 2.67 -3.38
CA ALA A 117 -1.40 2.75 -3.42
C ALA A 117 -1.86 4.13 -3.92
N SER A 118 -1.25 5.22 -3.46
CA SER A 118 -1.55 6.58 -3.94
C SER A 118 -1.33 6.71 -5.44
N VAL A 119 -0.17 6.28 -5.94
CA VAL A 119 0.18 6.35 -7.36
C VAL A 119 -0.78 5.51 -8.21
N VAL A 120 -1.16 4.32 -7.75
CA VAL A 120 -2.11 3.47 -8.49
C VAL A 120 -3.51 4.08 -8.50
N VAL A 121 -3.96 4.63 -7.37
CA VAL A 121 -5.26 5.31 -7.28
C VAL A 121 -5.29 6.53 -8.19
N GLU A 122 -4.24 7.34 -8.17
CA GLU A 122 -4.13 8.56 -9.00
C GLU A 122 -4.06 8.22 -10.49
N GLY A 123 -3.25 7.22 -10.87
CA GLY A 123 -3.18 6.72 -12.24
C GLY A 123 -4.50 6.13 -12.74
N PHE A 124 -5.24 5.42 -11.87
CA PHE A 124 -6.56 4.88 -12.19
C PHE A 124 -7.61 5.98 -12.35
N LEU A 125 -7.60 6.99 -11.47
CA LEU A 125 -8.51 8.13 -11.55
C LEU A 125 -8.26 8.97 -12.79
N MET A 126 -6.99 9.19 -13.17
CA MET A 126 -6.66 9.85 -14.44
C MET A 126 -7.17 9.09 -15.67
N LEU A 127 -7.37 7.78 -15.53
CA LEU A 127 -7.80 6.90 -16.60
C LEU A 127 -9.31 6.88 -16.82
N PHE A 128 -10.06 6.90 -15.72
CA PHE A 128 -11.51 6.70 -15.73
C PHE A 128 -12.30 7.99 -15.50
N TRP A 129 -11.64 9.08 -15.12
CA TRP A 129 -12.31 10.29 -14.66
C TRP A 129 -11.92 11.53 -15.48
N PRO A 130 -12.84 12.49 -15.74
CA PRO A 130 -12.49 13.79 -16.31
C PRO A 130 -11.35 14.46 -15.54
N GLN A 131 -10.36 14.99 -16.27
CA GLN A 131 -9.06 15.44 -15.74
C GLN A 131 -9.16 16.44 -14.58
N SER A 132 -10.22 17.24 -14.55
CA SER A 132 -10.49 18.22 -13.48
C SER A 132 -10.74 17.55 -12.12
N LEU A 133 -11.42 16.41 -12.08
CA LEU A 133 -11.73 15.69 -10.85
C LEU A 133 -10.60 14.73 -10.45
N ALA A 134 -9.87 14.15 -11.42
CA ALA A 134 -8.69 13.35 -11.14
C ALA A 134 -7.60 14.15 -10.41
N ALA A 135 -7.33 15.39 -10.85
CA ALA A 135 -6.38 16.28 -10.20
C ALA A 135 -6.79 16.65 -8.76
N MET A 136 -8.09 16.89 -8.53
CA MET A 136 -8.61 17.24 -7.21
C MET A 136 -8.49 16.07 -6.22
N VAL A 137 -8.83 14.86 -6.65
CA VAL A 137 -8.73 13.66 -5.79
C VAL A 137 -7.26 13.28 -5.56
N GLY A 138 -6.40 13.37 -6.58
CA GLY A 138 -4.96 13.14 -6.46
C GLY A 138 -4.30 14.06 -5.43
N ALA A 139 -4.65 15.35 -5.45
CA ALA A 139 -4.19 16.32 -4.46
C ALA A 139 -4.65 15.97 -3.04
N LEU A 140 -5.89 15.55 -2.85
CA LEU A 140 -6.42 15.14 -1.54
C LEU A 140 -5.72 13.89 -1.00
N VAL A 141 -5.51 12.88 -1.83
CA VAL A 141 -4.81 11.64 -1.44
C VAL A 141 -3.35 11.96 -1.09
N SER A 142 -2.66 12.75 -1.90
CA SER A 142 -1.28 13.18 -1.65
C SER A 142 -1.15 13.97 -0.33
N CYS A 143 -2.08 14.89 -0.07
CA CYS A 143 -2.15 15.61 1.21
C CYS A 143 -2.35 14.67 2.40
N GLY A 144 -3.26 13.69 2.27
CA GLY A 144 -3.51 12.69 3.32
C GLY A 144 -2.28 11.83 3.63
N VAL A 145 -1.61 11.34 2.58
CA VAL A 145 -0.36 10.54 2.72
C VAL A 145 0.74 11.38 3.40
N MET A 146 0.90 12.65 3.01
CA MET A 146 1.85 13.55 3.64
C MET A 146 1.53 13.84 5.10
N ALA A 147 0.25 14.08 5.45
CA ALA A 147 -0.15 14.32 6.83
C ALA A 147 0.18 13.12 7.73
N VAL A 148 -0.07 11.89 7.25
CA VAL A 148 0.28 10.66 7.97
C VAL A 148 1.79 10.50 8.11
N ALA A 149 2.55 10.74 7.03
CA ALA A 149 4.01 10.65 7.05
C ALA A 149 4.62 11.64 8.05
N VAL A 150 4.19 12.91 8.01
CA VAL A 150 4.64 13.97 8.93
C VAL A 150 4.27 13.66 10.37
N GLY A 151 3.04 13.21 10.62
CA GLY A 151 2.59 12.83 11.97
C GLY A 151 3.46 11.71 12.56
N ARG A 152 3.85 10.74 11.75
CA ARG A 152 4.68 9.60 12.16
C ARG A 152 6.15 9.99 12.37
N LEU A 153 6.72 10.82 11.50
CA LEU A 153 8.05 11.41 11.70
C LEU A 153 8.12 12.20 13.02
N ARG A 154 7.10 13.01 13.29
CA ARG A 154 7.01 13.79 14.53
C ARG A 154 6.83 12.90 15.77
N TRP A 155 6.17 11.76 15.64
CA TRP A 155 6.08 10.77 16.71
C TRP A 155 7.44 10.10 16.98
N LEU A 156 8.15 9.67 15.93
CA LEU A 156 9.49 9.07 16.04
C LEU A 156 10.50 10.04 16.66
N ALA A 157 10.49 11.32 16.24
CA ALA A 157 11.35 12.35 16.81
C ALA A 157 11.10 12.53 18.31
N ARG A 158 9.84 12.57 18.74
CA ARG A 158 9.48 12.67 20.17
C ARG A 158 9.94 11.44 20.96
N ARG A 159 9.80 10.24 20.40
CA ARG A 159 10.26 9.01 21.04
C ARG A 159 11.79 8.99 21.22
N HIS A 160 12.54 9.41 20.22
CA HIS A 160 14.01 9.51 20.31
C HIS A 160 14.46 10.53 21.35
N LEU A 161 13.79 11.69 21.42
CA LEU A 161 14.10 12.71 22.42
C LEU A 161 13.80 12.23 23.85
N ALA A 162 12.76 11.43 24.05
CA ALA A 162 12.45 10.86 25.36
C ALA A 162 13.53 9.87 25.83
N LEU A 163 14.01 9.01 24.94
CA LEU A 163 15.09 8.07 25.25
C LEU A 163 16.40 8.79 25.62
N LEU A 164 16.75 9.85 24.89
CA LEU A 164 17.92 10.67 25.20
C LEU A 164 17.78 11.42 26.54
N ALA A 165 16.55 11.75 26.96
CA ALA A 165 16.32 12.40 28.24
C ALA A 165 16.46 11.44 29.43
N ASP A 166 16.05 10.18 29.25
CA ASP A 166 16.19 9.13 30.27
C ASP A 166 17.67 8.75 30.50
N ASP A 167 18.49 8.65 29.45
CA ASP A 167 19.93 8.38 29.57
C ASP A 167 20.66 9.46 30.41
N VAL A 168 20.27 10.72 30.26
CA VAL A 168 20.89 11.84 31.00
C VAL A 168 20.55 11.81 32.50
N HIS A 169 19.42 11.20 32.89
CA HIS A 169 18.99 11.15 34.29
C HIS A 169 19.39 9.83 35.01
N GLY A 170 19.81 8.80 34.26
CA GLY A 170 20.20 7.50 34.83
C GLY A 170 21.62 7.45 35.42
N ASP A 171 22.49 8.40 35.08
CA ASP A 171 23.91 8.43 35.47
C ASP A 171 24.22 9.33 36.70
N ALA A 172 23.20 9.87 37.38
CA ALA A 172 23.34 10.75 38.55
C ALA A 172 22.96 10.05 39.87
#